data_AF-A0A1Q3ZFF8-F1
#
_entry.id   AF-A0A1Q3ZFF8-F1
#
_cell.length_a   1.000
_cell.length_b   1.000
_cell.length_c   1.000
_cell.angle_alpha   90.00
_cell.angle_beta   90.00
_cell.angle_gamma   90.00
#
_symmetry.space_group_name_H-M   'P 1'
#
loop_
_entity.id
_entity.type
_entity.pdbx_description
1 polymer ?
#
loop_
_entity_poly.entity_id
_entity_poly.type
_entity_poly.pdbx_seq_one_letter_code
_entity_poly.pdbx_strand_id
1 'polypeptide(L)'
;MQKIILIAGLAALAACKPKDEKFCQCMQVSKQLNEATQDGISNGADKAMVDKIKALREEKSRTCADYEMMGGPELLEKKAACNLEE
;
A
#
# COMPACT_ATOMS: atom_id res chain seq x y z
N MET A 1 -46.70 -18.57 -26.84
CA MET A 1 -45.47 -19.30 -26.50
C MET A 1 -44.43 -18.29 -26.07
N GLN A 2 -44.30 -18.12 -24.75
CA GLN A 2 -43.17 -17.44 -24.11
C GLN A 2 -41.88 -18.21 -24.39
N LYS A 3 -40.79 -17.49 -24.69
CA LYS A 3 -39.39 -17.78 -24.32
C LYS A 3 -38.49 -16.84 -25.12
N ILE A 4 -38.35 -15.59 -24.66
CA ILE A 4 -37.21 -14.76 -25.05
C ILE A 4 -36.17 -15.00 -23.96
N ILE A 5 -35.11 -15.68 -24.36
CA ILE A 5 -34.04 -16.19 -23.52
C ILE A 5 -33.14 -15.03 -23.08
N LEU A 6 -32.96 -14.95 -21.77
CA LEU A 6 -31.96 -14.16 -21.04
C LEU A 6 -30.54 -14.48 -21.53
N ILE A 7 -29.89 -13.61 -22.30
CA ILE A 7 -28.43 -13.57 -22.40
C ILE A 7 -27.99 -12.14 -22.74
N ALA A 8 -27.41 -11.44 -21.75
CA ALA A 8 -26.29 -10.49 -21.94
C ALA A 8 -25.87 -9.91 -20.58
N GLY A 9 -25.53 -10.80 -19.62
CA GLY A 9 -24.68 -10.44 -18.50
C GLY A 9 -23.23 -10.45 -18.98
N LEU A 10 -22.72 -9.31 -19.45
CA LEU A 10 -21.30 -9.15 -19.82
C LEU A 10 -20.90 -7.68 -19.75
N ALA A 11 -20.74 -7.15 -18.53
CA ALA A 11 -19.95 -5.94 -18.29
C ALA A 11 -19.60 -5.77 -16.80
N ALA A 12 -19.19 -6.85 -16.12
CA ALA A 12 -18.35 -6.69 -14.94
C ALA A 12 -16.91 -6.58 -15.44
N LEU A 13 -16.55 -5.44 -16.06
CA LEU A 13 -15.16 -5.05 -16.16
C LEU A 13 -14.70 -4.77 -14.74
N ALA A 14 -14.27 -5.83 -14.04
CA ALA A 14 -13.49 -5.69 -12.84
C ALA A 14 -12.34 -4.75 -13.19
N ALA A 15 -12.40 -3.52 -12.69
CA ALA A 15 -11.31 -2.56 -12.75
C ALA A 15 -10.19 -3.06 -11.84
N CYS A 16 -9.57 -4.19 -12.19
CA CYS A 16 -8.28 -4.59 -11.67
C CYS A 16 -7.26 -3.62 -12.27
N LYS A 17 -7.12 -2.43 -11.66
CA LYS A 17 -5.95 -1.61 -11.93
C LYS A 17 -4.73 -2.49 -11.63
N PRO A 18 -3.75 -2.59 -12.55
CA PRO A 18 -2.56 -3.38 -12.30
C PRO A 18 -1.87 -2.83 -11.05
N LYS A 19 -1.65 -3.72 -10.08
CA LYS A 19 -1.01 -3.40 -8.81
C LYS A 19 0.44 -2.99 -9.07
N ASP A 20 0.81 -1.80 -8.63
CA ASP A 20 2.19 -1.34 -8.63
C ASP A 20 2.90 -1.95 -7.43
N GLU A 21 3.56 -3.10 -7.63
CA GLU A 21 4.18 -3.88 -6.53
C GLU A 21 5.22 -3.07 -5.75
N LYS A 22 6.01 -2.22 -6.43
CA LYS A 22 7.01 -1.37 -5.77
C LYS A 22 6.33 -0.29 -4.92
N PHE A 23 5.22 0.28 -5.39
CA PHE A 23 4.43 1.22 -4.60
C PHE A 23 3.81 0.53 -3.37
N CYS A 24 3.25 -0.67 -3.54
CA CYS A 24 2.68 -1.41 -2.43
C CYS A 24 3.74 -1.81 -1.40
N GLN A 25 4.95 -2.15 -1.84
CA GLN A 25 6.08 -2.38 -0.94
C GLN A 25 6.46 -1.11 -0.17
N CYS A 26 6.53 0.05 -0.84
CA CYS A 26 6.73 1.34 -0.20
C CYS A 26 5.67 1.62 0.89
N MET A 27 4.40 1.30 0.62
CA MET A 27 3.32 1.43 1.60
C MET A 27 3.43 0.46 2.76
N GLN A 28 3.80 -0.79 2.51
CA GLN A 28 4.01 -1.79 3.56
C GLN A 28 5.16 -1.40 4.49
N VAL A 29 6.32 -1.01 3.96
CA VAL A 29 7.47 -0.57 4.76
C VAL A 29 7.13 0.72 5.52
N SER A 30 6.35 1.62 4.92
CA SER A 30 5.85 2.81 5.61
C SER A 30 4.94 2.47 6.79
N LYS A 31 4.05 1.47 6.66
CA LYS A 31 3.20 0.97 7.76
C LYS A 31 4.05 0.38 8.88
N GLN A 32 4.99 -0.50 8.54
CA GLN A 32 5.90 -1.11 9.52
C GLN A 32 6.77 -0.09 10.26
N LEU A 33 7.26 0.94 9.55
CA LEU A 33 8.00 2.04 10.18
C LEU A 33 7.13 2.82 11.17
N ASN A 34 5.88 3.09 10.79
CA ASN A 34 4.94 3.79 11.66
C ASN A 34 4.62 2.98 12.92
N GLU A 35 4.31 1.69 12.76
CA GLU A 35 4.06 0.76 13.87
C GLU A 35 5.25 0.66 14.81
N ALA A 36 6.46 0.44 14.28
CA ALA A 36 7.68 0.35 15.09
C ALA A 36 8.00 1.66 15.82
N THR A 37 7.75 2.80 15.19
CA THR A 37 7.95 4.13 15.82
C THR A 37 6.93 4.36 16.92
N GLN A 38 5.66 4.03 16.68
CA GLN A 38 4.59 4.17 17.67
C GLN A 38 4.84 3.26 18.87
N ASP A 39 5.24 2.01 18.63
CA ASP A 39 5.63 1.06 19.68
C ASP A 39 6.77 1.62 20.55
N GLY A 40 7.82 2.19 19.93
CA GLY A 40 8.91 2.82 20.69
C GLY A 40 8.52 4.07 21.46
N ILE A 41 7.54 4.84 20.98
CA ILE A 41 6.98 5.98 21.71
C ILE A 41 6.16 5.50 22.91
N SER A 42 5.34 4.47 22.73
CA SER A 42 4.42 3.96 23.75
C SER A 42 5.09 3.11 24.82
N ASN A 43 6.04 2.27 24.43
CA ASN A 43 6.63 1.24 25.29
C ASN A 43 8.12 1.49 25.61
N GLY A 44 8.70 2.56 25.04
CA GLY A 44 10.13 2.84 25.10
C GLY A 44 10.90 2.09 24.03
N ALA A 45 12.01 2.69 23.57
CA ALA A 45 12.85 2.13 22.52
C ALA A 45 14.14 1.55 23.11
N ASP A 46 14.37 0.26 22.88
CA ASP A 46 15.67 -0.38 23.11
C ASP A 46 16.56 -0.29 21.85
N LYS A 47 17.81 -0.76 21.98
CA LYS A 47 18.77 -0.71 20.87
C LYS A 47 18.28 -1.49 19.64
N ALA A 48 17.65 -2.65 19.83
CA ALA A 48 17.17 -3.47 18.72
C ALA A 48 16.03 -2.77 17.96
N MET A 49 15.14 -2.09 18.68
CA MET A 49 14.08 -1.30 18.10
C MET A 49 14.62 -0.08 17.35
N VAL A 50 15.61 0.63 17.91
CA VAL A 50 16.27 1.75 17.21
C VAL A 50 16.92 1.27 15.91
N ASP A 51 17.62 0.14 15.96
CA ASP A 51 18.24 -0.47 14.77
C ASP A 51 17.17 -0.87 13.73
N LYS A 52 16.03 -1.43 14.18
CA LYS A 52 14.87 -1.75 13.32
C LYS A 52 14.27 -0.50 12.67
N ILE A 53 14.02 0.57 13.43
CA ILE A 53 13.49 1.84 12.90
C ILE A 53 14.44 2.43 11.87
N LYS A 54 15.76 2.37 12.11
CA LYS A 54 16.77 2.84 11.16
C LYS A 54 16.74 2.03 9.85
N ALA A 55 16.71 0.69 9.94
CA ALA A 55 16.63 -0.17 8.77
C ALA A 55 15.35 0.10 7.95
N LEU A 56 14.21 0.26 8.62
CA LEU A 56 12.93 0.58 7.98
C LEU A 56 12.93 1.96 7.30
N ARG A 57 13.63 2.97 7.87
CA ARG A 57 13.81 4.28 7.22
C ARG A 57 14.63 4.18 5.93
N GLU A 58 15.73 3.44 5.98
CA GLU A 58 16.58 3.23 4.81
C GLU A 58 15.84 2.45 3.72
N GLU A 59 15.10 1.41 4.11
CA GLU A 59 14.26 0.65 3.18
C GLU A 59 13.15 1.51 2.58
N LYS A 60 12.43 2.28 3.40
CA LYS A 60 11.40 3.20 2.93
C LYS A 60 11.97 4.15 1.90
N SER A 61 13.11 4.80 2.18
CA SER A 61 13.74 5.73 1.24
C SER A 61 14.06 5.07 -0.11
N ARG A 62 14.59 3.85 -0.12
CA ARG A 62 14.86 3.12 -1.37
C ARG A 62 13.59 2.72 -2.12
N THR A 63 12.61 2.17 -1.41
CA THR A 63 11.38 1.65 -2.05
C THR A 63 10.45 2.77 -2.51
N CYS A 64 10.49 3.92 -1.83
CA CYS A 64 9.57 5.03 -2.06
C CYS A 64 10.11 6.12 -2.98
N ALA A 65 11.40 6.10 -3.35
CA ALA A 65 12.08 7.19 -4.07
C ALA A 65 11.31 7.70 -5.30
N ASP A 66 10.76 6.79 -6.12
CA ASP A 66 10.05 7.13 -7.35
C ASP A 66 8.70 7.82 -7.10
N TYR A 67 8.20 7.78 -5.86
CA TYR A 67 6.87 8.28 -5.48
C TYR A 67 6.92 9.53 -4.60
N GLU A 68 8.11 9.96 -4.13
CA GLU A 68 8.25 11.11 -3.23
C GLU A 68 7.78 12.43 -3.85
N MET A 69 7.90 12.54 -5.17
CA MET A 69 7.51 13.74 -5.94
C MET A 69 6.10 13.63 -6.55
N MET A 70 5.38 12.52 -6.33
CA MET A 70 4.03 12.35 -6.87
C MET A 70 3.02 13.19 -6.09
N GLY A 71 1.97 13.63 -6.80
CA GLY A 71 0.87 14.38 -6.20
C GLY A 71 0.00 13.51 -5.30
N GLY A 72 -0.61 14.12 -4.28
CA GLY A 72 -1.53 13.43 -3.35
C GLY A 72 -2.63 12.60 -4.05
N PRO A 73 -3.33 13.13 -5.07
CA PRO A 73 -4.35 12.35 -5.79
C PRO A 73 -3.79 11.10 -6.50
N GLU A 74 -2.62 11.21 -7.14
CA GLU A 74 -1.98 10.08 -7.83
C GLU A 74 -1.55 8.98 -6.85
N LEU A 75 -1.04 9.39 -5.69
CA LEU A 75 -0.69 8.48 -4.60
C LEU A 75 -1.91 7.74 -4.05
N LEU A 76 -3.06 8.42 -3.90
CA LEU A 76 -4.30 7.80 -3.45
C LEU A 76 -4.81 6.77 -4.45
N GLU A 77 -4.73 7.06 -5.75
CA GLU A 77 -5.11 6.10 -6.79
C GLU A 77 -4.22 4.85 -6.77
N LYS A 78 -2.90 5.03 -6.61
CA LYS A 78 -1.96 3.91 -6.47
C LYS A 78 -2.20 3.11 -5.20
N LYS A 79 -2.51 3.79 -4.09
CA LYS A 79 -2.84 3.15 -2.80
C LYS A 79 -4.10 2.30 -2.90
N ALA A 80 -5.14 2.77 -3.58
CA ALA A 80 -6.36 1.99 -3.78
C ALA A 80 -6.14 0.68 -4.56
N ALA A 81 -5.07 0.59 -5.36
CA ALA A 81 -4.70 -0.63 -6.08
C ALA A 81 -3.87 -1.62 -5.22
N CYS A 82 -3.34 -1.17 -4.08
CA CYS A 82 -2.73 -2.03 -3.09
C CYS A 82 -3.82 -2.49 -2.12
N ASN A 83 -4.19 -3.77 -2.14
CA ASN A 83 -5.12 -4.38 -1.17
C ASN A 83 -4.54 -4.40 0.26
N LEU A 84 -4.08 -3.25 0.76
CA LEU A 84 -3.56 -3.07 2.10
C LEU A 84 -4.77 -2.76 2.97
N GLU A 85 -5.23 -3.77 3.70
CA GLU A 85 -6.27 -3.60 4.72
C GLU A 85 -5.80 -2.52 5.72
N GLU A 86 -6.67 -1.53 5.95
CA GLU A 86 -6.46 -0.42 6.87
C GLU A 86 -6.31 -0.92 8.31
#